data_AF-A0A7S1RBB5-F1
#
_entry.id   AF-A0A7S1RBB5-F1
#
_cell.length_a   1.000
_cell.length_b   1.000
_cell.length_c   1.000
_cell.angle_alpha   90.00
_cell.angle_beta   90.00
_cell.angle_gamma   90.00
#
_symmetry.space_group_name_H-M   'P 1'
#
loop_
_entity.id
_entity.type
_entity.pdbx_description
1 polymer ?
#
loop_
_entity_poly.entity_id
_entity_poly.type
_entity_poly.pdbx_seq_one_letter_code
_entity_poly.pdbx_strand_id
1 'polypeptide(L)'
;IVYDSLVIPLQVFNLPPSDFLLGMDTFTMVFWTLNMFMSVTVGHFRNGEVEMRFPKLCTHYLRTWFLVDCAVVVPDWYFNLESLNMDHERSGAQSSLKMLRIVRLVRTVRLVRLLKLRWIIAAVND
;
A
#
# COMPACT_ATOMS: atom_id res chain seq x y z
N ILE A 1 -9.28 -0.91 0.68
CA ILE A 1 -9.59 0.31 1.49
C ILE A 1 -10.43 -0.01 2.72
N VAL A 2 -11.72 -0.37 2.62
CA VAL A 2 -12.56 -0.63 3.81
C VAL A 2 -12.00 -1.77 4.67
N TYR A 3 -11.65 -2.89 4.02
CA TYR A 3 -10.95 -4.00 4.68
C TYR A 3 -9.69 -3.51 5.41
N ASP A 4 -8.79 -2.82 4.71
CA ASP A 4 -7.55 -2.28 5.29
C ASP A 4 -7.81 -1.37 6.50
N SER A 5 -8.83 -0.51 6.43
CA SER A 5 -9.17 0.41 7.52
C SER A 5 -9.63 -0.28 8.79
N LEU A 6 -10.20 -1.49 8.68
CA LEU A 6 -10.61 -2.29 9.83
C LEU A 6 -9.50 -3.22 10.30
N VAL A 7 -8.79 -3.85 9.36
CA VAL A 7 -7.77 -4.87 9.67
C VAL A 7 -6.48 -4.26 10.19
N ILE A 8 -6.03 -3.11 9.67
CA ILE A 8 -4.78 -2.47 10.11
C ILE A 8 -4.79 -2.15 11.62
N PRO A 9 -5.83 -1.53 12.20
CA PRO A 9 -5.91 -1.34 13.66
C PRO A 9 -5.98 -2.66 14.44
N LEU A 10 -6.71 -3.66 13.92
CA LEU A 10 -6.85 -4.96 14.58
C LEU A 10 -5.53 -5.75 14.64
N GLN A 11 -4.61 -5.54 13.69
CA GLN A 11 -3.28 -6.16 13.70
C GLN A 11 -2.44 -5.77 14.93
N VAL A 12 -2.76 -4.68 15.64
CA VAL A 12 -2.12 -4.33 16.92
C VAL A 12 -2.35 -5.40 17.99
N PHE A 13 -3.49 -6.09 17.94
CA PHE A 13 -3.86 -7.13 18.91
C PHE A 13 -3.25 -8.50 18.60
N ASN A 14 -2.36 -8.61 17.60
CA ASN A 14 -1.72 -9.88 17.17
C ASN A 14 -2.77 -10.97 16.90
N LEU A 15 -3.61 -10.76 15.88
CA LEU A 15 -4.61 -11.74 15.44
C LEU A 15 -3.95 -13.11 15.18
N PRO A 16 -4.59 -14.22 15.57
CA PRO A 16 -4.08 -15.55 15.29
C PRO A 16 -3.93 -15.75 13.78
N PRO A 17 -2.82 -16.35 13.33
CA PRO A 17 -2.62 -16.61 11.90
C PRO A 17 -3.72 -17.56 11.41
N SER A 18 -4.36 -17.19 10.29
CA SER A 18 -5.35 -18.01 9.61
C SER A 18 -5.11 -17.96 8.11
N ASP A 19 -5.43 -19.04 7.40
CA ASP A 19 -5.26 -19.14 5.95
C ASP A 19 -6.02 -18.03 5.21
N PHE A 20 -7.18 -17.63 5.75
CA PHE A 20 -7.94 -16.50 5.24
C PHE A 20 -7.18 -15.17 5.37
N LEU A 21 -6.58 -14.89 6.54
CA LEU A 21 -5.82 -13.64 6.74
C LEU A 21 -4.58 -13.62 5.83
N LEU A 22 -3.89 -14.74 5.65
CA LEU A 22 -2.75 -14.86 4.75
C LEU A 22 -3.14 -14.62 3.29
N GLY A 23 -4.24 -15.25 2.84
CA GLY A 23 -4.78 -15.06 1.50
C GLY A 23 -5.22 -13.61 1.25
N MET A 24 -5.85 -12.98 2.24
CA MET A 24 -6.25 -11.57 2.17
C MET A 24 -5.08 -10.59 2.17
N ASP A 25 -4.02 -10.84 2.95
CA ASP A 25 -2.79 -10.03 2.93
C ASP A 25 -2.11 -10.12 1.54
N THR A 26 -2.05 -11.32 0.96
CA THR A 26 -1.52 -11.52 -0.40
C THR A 26 -2.38 -10.82 -1.45
N PHE A 27 -3.71 -10.98 -1.37
CA PHE A 27 -4.65 -10.34 -2.29
C PHE A 27 -4.56 -8.82 -2.24
N THR A 28 -4.56 -8.24 -1.04
CA THR A 28 -4.43 -6.78 -0.86
C THR A 28 -3.08 -6.27 -1.36
N MET A 29 -1.98 -7.00 -1.14
CA MET A 29 -0.66 -6.66 -1.68
C MET A 29 -0.68 -6.58 -3.22
N VAL A 30 -1.23 -7.60 -3.89
CA VAL A 30 -1.34 -7.62 -5.36
C VAL A 30 -2.27 -6.51 -5.86
N PHE A 31 -3.45 -6.37 -5.24
CA PHE A 31 -4.42 -5.33 -5.58
C PHE A 31 -3.79 -3.93 -5.52
N TRP A 32 -3.07 -3.63 -4.44
CA TRP A 32 -2.45 -2.32 -4.26
C TRP A 32 -1.26 -2.09 -5.21
N THR A 33 -0.54 -3.15 -5.56
CA THR A 33 0.50 -3.11 -6.59
C THR A 33 -0.10 -2.79 -7.96
N LEU A 34 -1.21 -3.44 -8.33
CA LEU A 34 -1.92 -3.14 -9.58
C LEU A 34 -2.51 -1.72 -9.61
N ASN A 35 -3.08 -1.26 -8.50
CA ASN A 35 -3.60 0.10 -8.36
C ASN A 35 -2.51 1.16 -8.59
N MET A 36 -1.26 0.88 -8.19
CA MET A 36 -0.11 1.73 -8.46
C MET A 36 0.10 1.92 -9.98
N PHE A 37 0.04 0.83 -10.75
CA PHE A 37 0.16 0.89 -12.21
C PHE A 37 -1.04 1.58 -12.87
N MET A 38 -2.26 1.28 -12.42
CA MET A 38 -3.48 1.95 -12.92
C MET A 38 -3.49 3.45 -12.61
N SER A 39 -2.80 3.90 -11.56
CA SER A 39 -2.72 5.33 -11.23
C SER A 39 -1.99 6.14 -12.31
N VAL A 40 -1.19 5.51 -13.16
CA VAL A 40 -0.49 6.14 -14.28
C VAL A 40 -1.40 6.32 -15.51
N THR A 41 -2.53 5.62 -15.56
CA THR A 41 -3.50 5.70 -16.66
C THR A 41 -4.65 6.67 -16.39
N VAL A 42 -4.72 7.26 -15.19
CA VAL A 42 -5.77 8.20 -14.80
C VAL A 42 -5.40 9.62 -15.21
N GLY A 43 -6.28 10.26 -15.97
CA GLY A 43 -6.14 11.66 -16.40
C GLY A 43 -6.14 12.63 -15.23
N HIS A 44 -5.33 13.68 -15.33
CA HIS A 44 -5.26 14.74 -14.33
C HIS A 44 -5.94 16.01 -14.87
N PHE A 45 -6.82 16.61 -14.06
CA PHE A 45 -7.40 17.91 -14.36
C PHE A 45 -6.35 19.00 -14.16
N ARG A 46 -6.10 19.80 -15.20
CA ARG A 46 -5.23 20.97 -15.14
C ARG A 46 -5.82 22.08 -16.01
N ASN A 47 -6.13 23.21 -15.38
CA ASN A 47 -6.64 24.42 -16.05
C ASN A 47 -7.93 24.20 -16.86
N GLY A 48 -8.88 23.40 -16.35
CA GLY A 48 -10.16 23.14 -17.02
C GLY A 48 -10.11 22.08 -18.13
N GLU A 49 -8.92 21.55 -18.45
CA GLU A 49 -8.75 20.46 -19.41
C GLU A 49 -8.24 19.19 -18.73
N VAL A 50 -8.67 18.03 -19.22
CA VAL A 50 -8.16 16.72 -18.79
C VAL A 50 -6.93 16.39 -19.62
N GLU A 51 -5.77 16.39 -18.97
CA GLU A 51 -4.51 15.98 -19.60
C GLU A 51 -4.44 14.44 -19.61
N MET A 52 -4.44 13.84 -20.81
CA MET A 52 -4.38 12.38 -21.04
C MET A 52 -3.06 11.92 -21.67
N ARG A 53 -2.09 12.82 -21.92
CA ARG A 53 -0.79 12.46 -22.53
C ARG A 53 0.04 11.60 -21.58
N PHE A 54 0.12 10.29 -21.87
CA PHE A 54 0.81 9.30 -21.03
C PHE A 54 2.17 9.74 -20.44
N PRO A 55 3.11 10.35 -21.21
CA PRO A 55 4.39 10.78 -20.64
C PRO A 55 4.25 11.83 -19.53
N LYS A 56 3.25 12.71 -19.62
CA LYS A 56 2.96 13.72 -18.61
C LYS A 56 2.30 13.11 -17.37
N LEU A 57 1.40 12.13 -17.55
CA LEU A 57 0.78 11.39 -16.45
C LEU A 57 1.85 10.64 -15.65
N CYS A 58 2.73 9.90 -16.33
CA CYS A 58 3.87 9.22 -15.72
C CYS A 58 4.72 10.19 -14.88
N THR A 59 5.16 11.28 -15.50
CA THR A 59 6.04 12.26 -14.82
C THR A 59 5.36 12.88 -13.60
N HIS A 60 4.07 13.22 -13.71
CA HIS A 60 3.32 13.79 -12.60
C HIS A 60 3.14 12.78 -11.47
N TYR A 61 2.74 11.55 -11.77
CA TYR A 61 2.56 10.49 -10.78
C TYR A 61 3.87 10.13 -10.07
N LEU A 62 4.97 9.97 -10.83
CA LEU A 62 6.31 9.69 -10.31
C LEU A 62 6.80 10.75 -9.33
N ARG A 63 6.45 12.02 -9.56
CA ARG A 63 6.86 13.15 -8.69
C ARG A 63 5.98 13.34 -7.45
N THR A 64 4.72 12.88 -7.49
CA THR A 64 3.73 13.20 -6.45
C THR A 64 3.46 12.04 -5.50
N TRP A 65 3.07 10.88 -6.02
CA TRP A 65 2.53 9.77 -5.23
C TRP A 65 3.36 8.50 -5.29
N PHE A 66 4.16 8.31 -6.35
CA PHE A 66 4.97 7.11 -6.52
C PHE A 66 5.91 6.84 -5.34
N LEU A 67 6.57 7.86 -4.78
CA LEU A 67 7.44 7.67 -3.61
C LEU A 67 6.68 7.12 -2.39
N VAL A 68 5.47 7.63 -2.15
CA VAL A 68 4.61 7.16 -1.05
C VAL A 68 4.14 5.73 -1.31
N ASP A 69 3.76 5.43 -2.56
CA ASP A 69 3.30 4.10 -2.95
C ASP A 69 4.43 3.07 -2.90
N CYS A 70 5.65 3.42 -3.32
CA CYS A 70 6.83 2.57 -3.21
C CYS A 70 7.25 2.35 -1.75
N ALA A 71 7.24 3.38 -0.91
CA ALA A 71 7.55 3.25 0.52
C ALA A 71 6.62 2.27 1.24
N VAL A 72 5.41 2.07 0.70
CA VAL A 72 4.43 1.10 1.18
C VAL A 72 4.65 -0.29 0.60
N VAL A 73 4.77 -0.40 -0.73
CA VAL A 73 4.71 -1.67 -1.46
C VAL A 73 6.02 -2.44 -1.34
N VAL A 74 7.16 -1.74 -1.40
CA VAL A 74 8.49 -2.39 -1.39
C VAL A 74 8.77 -3.14 -0.09
N PRO A 75 8.59 -2.54 1.11
CA PRO A 75 8.81 -3.28 2.34
C PRO A 75 7.83 -4.45 2.47
N ASP A 76 6.57 -4.31 2.05
CA ASP A 76 5.57 -5.36 2.17
C ASP A 76 5.91 -6.61 1.36
N TRP A 77 6.42 -6.43 0.13
CA TRP A 77 6.94 -7.53 -0.69
C TRP A 77 8.18 -8.15 -0.07
N TYR A 78 9.11 -7.34 0.43
CA TYR A 78 10.33 -7.82 1.08
C TYR A 78 10.01 -8.72 2.28
N PHE A 79 9.12 -8.27 3.17
CA PHE A 79 8.72 -9.05 4.36
C PHE A 79 7.91 -10.29 4.00
N ASN A 80 7.02 -10.23 3.00
CA ASN A 80 6.31 -11.43 2.54
C ASN A 80 7.28 -12.47 1.99
N LEU A 81 8.20 -12.06 1.11
CA LEU A 81 9.21 -12.95 0.53
C LEU A 81 10.11 -13.54 1.62
N GLU A 82 10.53 -12.76 2.60
CA GLU A 82 11.30 -13.28 3.73
C GLU A 82 10.49 -14.27 4.56
N SER A 83 9.22 -13.98 4.85
CA SER A 83 8.35 -14.92 5.59
C SER A 83 8.17 -16.26 4.89
N LEU A 84 8.15 -16.28 3.54
CA LEU A 84 8.11 -17.50 2.75
C LEU A 84 9.45 -18.27 2.75
N ASN A 85 10.57 -17.59 2.98
CA ASN A 85 11.90 -18.19 3.05
C ASN A 85 12.32 -18.61 4.48
N MET A 86 11.65 -18.10 5.51
CA MET A 86 11.96 -18.35 6.93
C MET A 86 11.65 -19.77 7.42
N ASP A 87 11.03 -20.62 6.59
CA ASP A 87 10.86 -22.05 6.90
C ASP A 87 12.20 -22.82 6.98
N HIS A 88 13.33 -22.22 6.58
CA HIS A 88 14.64 -22.91 6.56
C HIS A 88 15.61 -22.61 7.73
N GLU A 89 15.55 -21.49 8.47
CA GLU A 89 16.56 -21.19 9.50
C GLU A 89 15.97 -20.55 10.80
N ARG A 90 15.92 -21.32 11.90
CA ARG A 90 15.38 -20.91 13.21
C ARG A 90 16.41 -20.18 14.11
N SER A 91 17.03 -19.07 13.69
CA SER A 91 18.07 -18.40 14.52
C SER A 91 17.88 -16.89 14.83
N GLY A 92 16.72 -16.28 14.58
CA GLY A 92 16.57 -14.82 14.58
C GLY A 92 15.47 -14.17 15.45
N ALA A 93 14.99 -14.79 16.54
CA ALA A 93 13.78 -14.32 17.26
C ALA A 93 13.75 -12.81 17.65
N GLN A 94 14.91 -12.17 17.87
CA GLN A 94 15.00 -10.75 18.25
C GLN A 94 15.00 -9.79 17.03
N SER A 95 15.47 -10.22 15.86
CA SER A 95 15.36 -9.42 14.62
C SER A 95 13.92 -9.42 14.10
N SER A 96 13.24 -10.57 14.18
CA SER A 96 11.84 -10.74 13.75
C SER A 96 10.86 -9.79 14.45
N LEU A 97 11.04 -9.53 15.76
CA LEU A 97 10.16 -8.61 16.51
C LEU A 97 10.33 -7.14 16.10
N LYS A 98 11.56 -6.69 15.81
CA LYS A 98 11.80 -5.33 15.30
C LYS A 98 11.23 -5.18 13.88
N MET A 99 11.38 -6.23 13.08
CA MET A 99 10.91 -6.30 11.72
C MET A 99 9.38 -6.20 11.63
N LEU A 100 8.66 -6.97 12.45
CA LEU A 100 7.20 -6.90 12.57
C LEU A 100 6.68 -5.49 12.91
N ARG A 101 7.40 -4.74 13.76
CA ARG A 101 7.01 -3.35 14.09
C ARG A 101 7.14 -2.42 12.90
N ILE A 102 8.22 -2.55 12.12
CA ILE A 102 8.45 -1.73 10.92
C ILE A 102 7.39 -2.04 9.86
N VAL A 103 7.08 -3.32 9.63
CA VAL A 103 6.00 -3.73 8.72
C VAL A 103 4.70 -3.02 9.08
N ARG A 104 4.28 -3.10 10.36
CA ARG A 104 3.03 -2.50 10.85
C ARG A 104 2.99 -1.00 10.62
N LEU A 105 4.08 -0.27 10.91
CA LEU A 105 4.15 1.16 10.67
C LEU A 105 4.00 1.49 9.19
N VAL A 106 4.70 0.78 8.30
CA VAL A 106 4.58 0.96 6.85
C VAL A 106 3.16 0.65 6.37
N ARG A 107 2.47 -0.34 6.96
CA ARG A 107 1.06 -0.63 6.62
C ARG A 107 0.13 0.53 6.95
N THR A 108 0.37 1.27 8.04
CA THR A 108 -0.44 2.44 8.41
C THR A 108 -0.30 3.61 7.43
N VAL A 109 0.87 3.76 6.78
CA VAL A 109 1.11 4.83 5.78
C VAL A 109 0.13 4.73 4.60
N ARG A 110 -0.37 3.54 4.29
CA ARG A 110 -1.40 3.32 3.25
C ARG A 110 -2.68 4.09 3.50
N LEU A 111 -3.00 4.37 4.76
CA LEU A 111 -4.18 5.13 5.15
C LEU A 111 -4.10 6.58 4.67
N VAL A 112 -2.92 7.12 4.34
CA VAL A 112 -2.76 8.43 3.69
C VAL A 112 -3.52 8.51 2.37
N ARG A 113 -3.73 7.37 1.68
CA ARG A 113 -4.55 7.31 0.45
C ARG A 113 -6.02 7.66 0.71
N LEU A 114 -6.54 7.48 1.93
CA LEU A 114 -7.87 7.96 2.32
C LEU A 114 -7.96 9.50 2.24
N LEU A 115 -6.86 10.20 2.52
CA LEU A 115 -6.81 11.67 2.40
C LEU A 115 -6.92 12.11 0.94
N LYS A 116 -6.35 11.34 0.00
CA LYS A 116 -6.51 11.58 -1.44
C LYS A 116 -7.97 11.45 -1.86
N LEU A 117 -8.68 10.45 -1.35
CA LEU A 117 -10.11 10.28 -1.61
C LEU A 117 -10.93 11.47 -1.10
N ARG A 118 -10.62 12.00 0.09
CA ARG A 118 -11.27 13.21 0.62
C ARG A 118 -11.06 14.42 -0.29
N TRP A 119 -9.85 14.61 -0.81
CA TRP A 119 -9.53 15.70 -1.75
C TRP A 119 -10.30 15.56 -3.06
N ILE A 120 -10.41 14.35 -3.60
CA ILE A 120 -11.17 14.09 -4.83
C ILE A 120 -12.66 14.35 -4.61
N ILE A 121 -13.23 13.89 -3.49
CA ILE A 121 -14.64 14.13 -3.15
C ILE A 121 -14.91 15.63 -3.00
N ALA A 122 -14.02 16.37 -2.35
CA ALA A 122 -14.14 17.82 -2.22
C ALA A 122 -14.10 18.52 -3.59
N ALA A 123 -13.20 18.09 -4.49
CA ALA A 123 -13.07 18.65 -5.83
C ALA A 123 -14.23 18.30 -6.79
N VAL A 124 -15.07 17.32 -6.46
CA VAL A 124 -16.27 16.95 -7.24
C VAL A 124 -17.52 17.68 -6.74
N ASN A 125 -17.47 18.21 -5.52
CA ASN A 125 -18.60 18.89 -4.89
C ASN A 125 -18.59 20.42 -5.09
N ASP A 126 -17.56 20.94 -5.76
CA ASP A 126 -17.43 22.30 -6.31
C ASP A 126 -17.64 22.27 -7.84
#